data_AF-A0A7X1QWY8-F1
#
_entry.id   AF-A0A7X1QWY8-F1
#
_cell.length_a   1.000
_cell.length_b   1.000
_cell.length_c   1.000
_cell.angle_alpha   90.00
_cell.angle_beta   90.00
_cell.angle_gamma   90.00
#
_symmetry.space_group_name_H-M   'P 1'
#
loop_
_entity.id
_entity.type
_entity.pdbx_description
1 polymer ?
#
loop_
_entity_poly.entity_id
_entity_poly.type
_entity_poly.pdbx_seq_one_letter_code
_entity_poly.pdbx_strand_id
1 'polypeptide(L)'
;MKITDKNYNDIVDGVYNVDAGKVKRPWRDDKIFKSDGQTFRVLNTKDNTSNGMQAMAVATVDKNGNVDYSYVVIAYAGTNKDDIKDLDTDVQSLGLGRDKLQSRSGLNSAKVVDSQFVTALNYAKEVEEEVSQKHPSAKITTAGHSLGESLAMYVALKRGYANVK
;
A
#
# COMPACT_ATOMS: atom_id res chain seq x y z
N MET A 1 -18.79 11.17 -0.13
CA MET A 1 -17.96 11.92 -1.10
C MET A 1 -17.31 10.90 -2.04
N LYS A 2 -17.11 11.20 -3.34
CA LYS A 2 -16.52 10.22 -4.28
C LYS A 2 -15.03 10.53 -4.45
N ILE A 3 -14.17 9.54 -4.17
CA ILE A 3 -12.73 9.60 -4.49
C ILE A 3 -12.59 9.47 -6.01
N THR A 4 -11.87 10.41 -6.64
CA THR A 4 -11.68 10.46 -8.10
C THR A 4 -10.44 9.68 -8.53
N ASP A 5 -10.31 9.37 -9.81
CA ASP A 5 -9.12 8.72 -10.36
C ASP A 5 -7.85 9.53 -10.09
N LYS A 6 -7.95 10.87 -10.12
CA LYS A 6 -6.86 11.76 -9.72
C LYS A 6 -6.49 11.56 -8.25
N ASN A 7 -7.46 11.40 -7.37
CA ASN A 7 -7.18 11.10 -5.96
C ASN A 7 -6.45 9.77 -5.82
N TYR A 8 -6.92 8.71 -6.48
CA TYR A 8 -6.24 7.41 -6.44
C TYR A 8 -4.80 7.51 -6.93
N ASN A 9 -4.55 8.21 -8.04
CA ASN A 9 -3.19 8.45 -8.53
C ASN A 9 -2.31 9.18 -7.52
N ASP A 10 -2.79 10.29 -6.94
CA ASP A 10 -2.03 11.05 -5.93
C ASP A 10 -1.78 10.22 -4.65
N ILE A 11 -2.72 9.34 -4.28
CA ILE A 11 -2.58 8.39 -3.15
C ILE A 11 -1.52 7.33 -3.50
N VAL A 12 -1.58 6.71 -4.67
CA VAL A 12 -0.63 5.70 -5.11
C VAL A 12 0.79 6.27 -5.31
N ASP A 13 0.93 7.52 -5.74
CA ASP A 13 2.24 8.20 -5.71
C ASP A 13 2.67 8.54 -4.28
N GLY A 14 1.70 8.88 -3.42
CA GLY A 14 1.93 9.23 -2.02
C GLY A 14 2.59 8.13 -1.19
N VAL A 15 2.22 6.87 -1.41
CA VAL A 15 2.73 5.72 -0.63
C VAL A 15 4.25 5.54 -0.75
N TYR A 16 4.88 5.95 -1.85
CA TYR A 16 6.33 5.94 -2.00
C TYR A 16 7.05 6.86 -0.99
N ASN A 17 6.36 7.83 -0.41
CA ASN A 17 6.90 8.68 0.64
C ASN A 17 6.92 7.99 2.01
N VAL A 18 6.41 6.77 2.15
CA VAL A 18 6.47 6.00 3.41
C VAL A 18 7.89 5.47 3.67
N ASP A 19 8.69 5.26 2.62
CA ASP A 19 10.05 4.73 2.67
C ASP A 19 11.01 5.65 3.46
N ALA A 20 11.37 5.25 4.68
CA ALA A 20 12.30 6.01 5.53
C ALA A 20 13.72 6.09 4.96
N GLY A 21 14.10 5.12 4.12
CA GLY A 21 15.43 5.05 3.50
C GLY A 21 15.58 5.95 2.28
N LYS A 22 14.47 6.38 1.66
CA LYS A 22 14.48 7.15 0.40
C LYS A 22 14.06 8.61 0.54
N VAL A 23 13.30 8.96 1.59
CA VAL A 23 12.90 10.35 1.82
C VAL A 23 13.37 10.87 3.18
N LYS A 24 13.80 12.14 3.23
CA LYS A 24 14.26 12.78 4.47
C LYS A 24 13.16 12.89 5.54
N ARG A 25 11.91 12.96 5.12
CA ARG A 25 10.72 13.16 5.96
C ARG A 25 9.62 12.22 5.49
N PRO A 26 9.65 10.96 5.94
CA PRO A 26 8.71 9.98 5.46
C PRO A 26 7.30 10.26 5.97
N TRP A 27 6.30 9.91 5.17
CA TRP A 27 4.90 10.01 5.55
C TRP A 27 4.62 9.00 6.64
N ARG A 28 3.90 9.46 7.65
CA ARG A 28 3.48 8.69 8.82
C ARG A 28 2.03 9.03 9.10
N ASP A 29 1.48 8.35 10.08
CA ASP A 29 0.16 8.58 10.64
C ASP A 29 -0.03 10.08 10.90
N ASP A 30 -1.25 10.56 10.66
CA ASP A 30 -1.67 11.97 10.77
C ASP A 30 -1.11 12.92 9.71
N LYS A 31 -0.34 12.42 8.75
CA LYS A 31 0.03 13.20 7.57
C LYS A 31 -1.22 13.67 6.83
N ILE A 32 -1.36 14.98 6.68
CA ILE A 32 -2.39 15.63 5.85
C ILE A 32 -1.81 15.99 4.47
N PHE A 33 -2.59 15.71 3.43
CA PHE A 33 -2.33 16.15 2.07
C PHE A 33 -3.63 16.51 1.33
N LYS A 34 -3.52 17.28 0.24
CA LYS A 34 -4.65 17.69 -0.58
C LYS A 34 -4.53 17.07 -1.96
N SER A 35 -5.66 16.62 -2.49
CA SER A 35 -5.76 16.06 -3.84
C SER A 35 -7.15 16.35 -4.39
N ASP A 36 -7.21 16.85 -5.63
CA ASP A 36 -8.46 17.14 -6.36
C ASP A 36 -9.53 17.89 -5.53
N GLY A 37 -9.11 18.93 -4.80
CA GLY A 37 -9.99 19.71 -3.92
C GLY A 37 -10.41 19.02 -2.61
N GLN A 38 -10.01 17.77 -2.39
CA GLN A 38 -10.26 17.01 -1.16
C GLN A 38 -9.03 17.04 -0.24
N THR A 39 -9.27 16.92 1.07
CA THR A 39 -8.21 16.76 2.08
C THR A 39 -8.22 15.32 2.55
N PHE A 40 -7.04 14.71 2.63
CA PHE A 40 -6.85 13.35 3.10
C PHE A 40 -5.95 13.34 4.33
N ARG A 41 -6.20 12.37 5.22
CA ARG A 41 -5.34 12.01 6.34
C ARG A 41 -4.83 10.59 6.14
N VAL A 42 -3.54 10.41 6.37
CA VAL A 42 -2.93 9.10 6.54
C VAL A 42 -3.33 8.56 7.90
N LEU A 43 -4.06 7.45 7.92
CA LEU A 43 -4.54 6.80 9.13
C LEU A 43 -3.42 5.97 9.78
N ASN A 44 -2.71 5.21 8.95
CA ASN A 44 -1.70 4.26 9.36
C ASN A 44 -0.70 4.08 8.20
N THR A 45 0.57 3.83 8.52
CA THR A 45 1.62 3.50 7.55
C THR A 45 2.41 2.27 7.95
N LYS A 46 2.93 1.55 6.96
CA LYS A 46 3.83 0.42 7.17
C LYS A 46 5.02 0.50 6.22
N ASP A 47 6.22 0.55 6.79
CA ASP A 47 7.50 0.48 6.10
C ASP A 47 8.25 -0.77 6.58
N ASN A 48 8.07 -1.89 5.89
CA ASN A 48 8.69 -3.16 6.28
C ASN A 48 10.07 -3.29 5.63
N THR A 49 11.09 -2.77 6.32
CA THR A 49 12.49 -2.81 5.85
C THR A 49 13.06 -4.23 5.72
N SER A 50 12.40 -5.26 6.28
CA SER A 50 12.87 -6.64 6.15
C SER A 50 12.53 -7.28 4.80
N ASN A 51 11.41 -6.88 4.18
CA ASN A 51 10.93 -7.45 2.93
C ASN A 51 10.62 -6.40 1.85
N GLY A 52 10.77 -5.11 2.14
CA GLY A 52 10.57 -3.99 1.23
C GLY A 52 9.11 -3.57 1.02
N MET A 53 8.15 -4.16 1.72
CA MET A 53 6.74 -3.77 1.57
C MET A 53 6.50 -2.38 2.17
N GLN A 54 5.84 -1.51 1.40
CA GLN A 54 5.41 -0.19 1.83
C GLN A 54 3.92 -0.04 1.59
N ALA A 55 3.19 0.46 2.59
CA ALA A 55 1.76 0.63 2.51
C ALA A 55 1.28 1.82 3.34
N MET A 56 0.15 2.40 2.94
CA MET A 56 -0.56 3.39 3.75
C MET A 56 -2.08 3.25 3.61
N ALA A 57 -2.80 3.54 4.68
CA ALA A 57 -4.25 3.68 4.68
C ALA A 57 -4.61 5.16 4.79
N VAL A 58 -5.55 5.62 3.97
CA VAL A 58 -5.98 7.03 3.95
C VAL A 58 -7.50 7.15 3.95
N ALA A 59 -7.98 8.25 4.52
CA ALA A 59 -9.39 8.64 4.51
C ALA A 59 -9.53 10.14 4.26
N THR A 60 -10.68 10.56 3.75
CA THR A 60 -10.99 11.98 3.56
C THR A 60 -11.24 12.68 4.90
N VAL A 61 -11.01 13.99 4.93
CA VAL A 61 -11.22 14.85 6.10
C VAL A 61 -12.24 15.92 5.75
N ASP A 62 -13.22 16.13 6.63
CA ASP A 62 -14.22 17.19 6.47
C ASP A 62 -13.63 18.59 6.77
N LYS A 63 -14.42 19.62 6.52
CA LYS A 63 -14.04 21.03 6.77
C LYS A 63 -13.75 21.36 8.25
N ASN A 64 -14.18 20.52 9.18
CA ASN A 64 -13.99 20.68 10.62
C ASN A 64 -12.78 19.88 11.13
N GLY A 65 -12.10 19.13 10.25
CA GLY A 65 -10.96 18.28 10.62
C GLY A 65 -11.34 16.86 11.05
N ASN A 66 -12.60 16.46 10.92
CA ASN A 66 -13.04 15.10 11.25
C ASN A 66 -12.74 14.15 10.09
N VAL A 67 -12.25 12.96 10.43
CA VAL A 67 -11.93 11.91 9.46
C VAL A 67 -13.21 11.15 9.09
N ASP A 68 -13.45 10.98 7.80
CA ASP A 68 -14.53 10.14 7.28
C ASP A 68 -14.05 8.69 7.14
N TYR A 69 -14.29 7.88 8.16
CA TYR A 69 -13.96 6.45 8.17
C TYR A 69 -14.90 5.58 7.33
N SER A 70 -15.93 6.13 6.70
CA SER A 70 -16.88 5.33 5.91
C SER A 70 -16.28 4.81 4.59
N TYR A 71 -15.21 5.45 4.10
CA TYR A 71 -14.44 5.04 2.91
C TYR A 71 -12.95 5.16 3.18
N VAL A 72 -12.22 4.05 3.09
CA VAL A 72 -10.76 3.99 3.30
C VAL A 72 -10.08 3.41 2.06
N VAL A 73 -8.97 4.02 1.66
CA VAL A 73 -8.11 3.52 0.58
C VAL A 73 -6.83 2.99 1.20
N ILE A 74 -6.48 1.75 0.88
CA ILE A 74 -5.19 1.14 1.21
C ILE A 74 -4.32 1.15 -0.03
N ALA A 75 -3.24 1.91 0.00
CA ALA A 75 -2.28 1.99 -1.07
C ALA A 75 -1.05 1.15 -0.76
N TYR A 76 -0.55 0.44 -1.77
CA TYR A 76 0.69 -0.34 -1.70
C TYR A 76 1.69 0.21 -2.71
N ALA A 77 2.92 0.45 -2.26
CA ALA A 77 3.99 0.83 -3.17
C ALA A 77 4.41 -0.37 -4.01
N GLY A 78 4.75 -0.12 -5.27
CA GLY A 78 5.57 -1.04 -6.04
C GLY A 78 7.06 -0.86 -5.71
N THR A 79 7.90 -1.50 -6.51
CA THR A 79 9.35 -1.22 -6.48
C THR A 79 9.59 0.24 -6.91
N ASN A 80 10.66 0.86 -6.40
CA ASN A 80 10.96 2.27 -6.65
C ASN A 80 11.18 2.57 -8.14
N LYS A 81 10.88 3.79 -8.60
CA LYS A 81 10.93 4.20 -10.02
C LYS A 81 12.30 4.00 -10.69
N ASP A 82 13.39 4.05 -9.92
CA ASP A 82 14.74 3.76 -10.42
C ASP A 82 14.96 2.25 -10.68
N ASP A 83 14.26 1.38 -9.95
CA ASP A 83 14.24 -0.08 -10.16
C ASP A 83 13.16 -0.52 -11.19
N ILE A 84 12.26 0.38 -11.60
CA ILE A 84 11.23 0.08 -12.64
C ILE A 84 11.88 -0.20 -14.00
N LYS A 85 13.07 0.36 -14.28
CA LYS A 85 13.85 -0.01 -15.48
C LYS A 85 14.27 -1.49 -15.47
N ASP A 86 14.56 -2.04 -14.31
CA ASP A 86 14.89 -3.46 -14.16
C ASP A 86 13.62 -4.33 -14.15
N LEU A 87 12.49 -3.79 -13.67
CA LEU A 87 11.24 -4.53 -13.56
C LEU A 87 10.57 -4.88 -14.90
N ASP A 88 10.68 -4.06 -15.95
CA ASP A 88 10.20 -4.46 -17.29
C ASP A 88 10.95 -5.69 -17.82
N THR A 89 12.19 -5.89 -17.36
CA THR A 89 13.01 -7.07 -17.64
C THR A 89 12.62 -8.24 -16.72
N ASP A 90 12.28 -7.98 -15.45
CA ASP A 90 11.92 -9.02 -14.47
C ASP A 90 10.45 -9.49 -14.53
N VAL A 91 9.50 -8.65 -14.95
CA VAL A 91 8.07 -9.03 -15.14
C VAL A 91 7.90 -10.05 -16.27
N GLN A 92 8.73 -9.95 -17.33
CA GLN A 92 8.82 -11.00 -18.35
C GLN A 92 9.27 -12.34 -17.75
N SER A 93 10.02 -12.32 -16.66
CA SER A 93 10.50 -13.53 -15.96
C SER A 93 9.48 -14.11 -14.98
N LEU A 94 8.55 -13.32 -14.44
CA LEU A 94 7.48 -13.80 -13.55
C LEU A 94 6.36 -14.54 -14.31
N GLY A 95 6.07 -14.13 -15.56
CA GLY A 95 5.18 -14.86 -16.47
C GLY A 95 5.73 -16.22 -16.92
N LEU A 96 7.04 -16.45 -16.75
CA LEU A 96 7.73 -17.70 -16.99
C LEU A 96 8.10 -18.37 -15.67
N GLY A 97 7.08 -18.84 -14.94
CA GLY A 97 7.17 -19.90 -13.92
C GLY A 97 8.48 -19.98 -13.13
N ARG A 98 8.70 -19.04 -12.20
CA ARG A 98 9.67 -19.22 -11.12
C ARG A 98 8.94 -19.40 -9.79
N ASP A 99 8.51 -20.64 -9.54
CA ASP A 99 8.10 -21.12 -8.23
C ASP A 99 9.30 -21.18 -7.28
N LYS A 100 9.78 -20.01 -6.83
CA LYS A 100 10.61 -19.76 -5.63
C LYS A 100 11.35 -18.44 -5.81
N LEU A 101 10.94 -17.43 -5.03
CA LEU A 101 11.86 -16.39 -4.56
C LEU A 101 12.81 -17.04 -3.53
N GLN A 102 13.76 -17.85 -4.01
CA GLN A 102 14.94 -18.19 -3.23
C GLN A 102 15.88 -17.00 -3.30
N SER A 103 15.90 -16.19 -2.24
CA SER A 103 17.05 -15.38 -1.91
C SER A 103 18.25 -16.32 -1.72
N ARG A 104 18.98 -16.58 -2.79
CA ARG A 104 20.30 -17.22 -2.75
C ARG A 104 21.30 -16.21 -2.17
N SER A 105 21.26 -16.03 -0.86
CA SER A 105 22.47 -15.66 -0.12
C SER A 105 23.06 -16.95 0.43
N GLY A 106 24.32 -17.20 0.05
CA GLY A 106 25.06 -18.39 0.45
C GLY A 106 25.10 -18.58 1.96
N LEU A 107 25.08 -19.85 2.36
CA LEU A 107 25.53 -20.43 3.63
C LEU A 107 25.51 -19.51 4.88
N ASN A 108 24.61 -19.88 5.79
CA ASN A 108 24.51 -19.54 7.21
C ASN A 108 23.46 -18.47 7.57
N SER A 109 22.38 -18.96 8.21
CA SER A 109 21.22 -18.23 8.75
C SER A 109 20.17 -17.80 7.72
N ALA A 110 19.34 -18.75 7.27
CA ALA A 110 18.11 -18.43 6.54
C ALA A 110 17.14 -17.69 7.48
N LYS A 111 17.20 -16.36 7.49
CA LYS A 111 16.16 -15.52 8.07
C LYS A 111 14.90 -15.76 7.25
N VAL A 112 13.91 -16.43 7.84
CA VAL A 112 12.59 -16.55 7.23
C VAL A 112 11.99 -15.15 7.23
N VAL A 113 11.91 -14.54 6.05
CA VAL A 113 11.29 -13.24 5.83
C VAL A 113 9.96 -13.50 5.14
N ASP A 114 8.87 -13.03 5.74
CA ASP A 114 7.53 -13.14 5.14
C ASP A 114 7.48 -12.40 3.80
N SER A 115 6.78 -12.97 2.83
CA SER A 115 6.61 -12.33 1.52
C SER A 115 5.82 -11.02 1.64
N GLN A 116 6.04 -10.09 0.71
CA GLN A 116 5.28 -8.82 0.69
C GLN A 116 3.77 -9.05 0.58
N PHE A 117 3.32 -10.13 -0.07
CA PHE A 117 1.90 -10.51 -0.15
C PHE A 117 1.32 -10.89 1.22
N VAL A 118 2.08 -11.62 2.05
CA VAL A 118 1.66 -11.98 3.42
C VAL A 118 1.58 -10.72 4.28
N THR A 119 2.61 -9.87 4.23
CA THR A 119 2.63 -8.65 5.05
C THR A 119 1.62 -7.62 4.57
N ALA A 120 1.34 -7.53 3.27
CA ALA A 120 0.29 -6.67 2.71
C ALA A 120 -1.11 -7.11 3.18
N LEU A 121 -1.37 -8.43 3.19
CA LEU A 121 -2.63 -8.97 3.69
C LEU A 121 -2.79 -8.77 5.20
N ASN A 122 -1.72 -8.92 5.98
CA ASN A 122 -1.77 -8.67 7.43
C ASN A 122 -2.02 -7.19 7.70
N TYR A 123 -1.32 -6.30 7.00
CA TYR A 123 -1.56 -4.86 7.08
C TYR A 123 -3.01 -4.48 6.77
N ALA A 124 -3.61 -5.06 5.73
CA ALA A 124 -5.01 -4.81 5.40
C ALA A 124 -6.00 -5.26 6.49
N LYS A 125 -5.68 -6.33 7.22
CA LYS A 125 -6.50 -6.79 8.36
C LYS A 125 -6.35 -5.85 9.55
N GLU A 126 -5.13 -5.39 9.84
CA GLU A 126 -4.85 -4.38 10.89
C GLU A 126 -5.68 -3.11 10.61
N VAL A 127 -5.62 -2.59 9.39
CA VAL A 127 -6.41 -1.41 8.98
C VAL A 127 -7.91 -1.65 9.09
N GLU A 128 -8.40 -2.80 8.62
CA GLU A 128 -9.82 -3.14 8.69
C GLU A 128 -10.34 -3.24 10.12
N GLU A 129 -9.55 -3.81 11.03
CA GLU A 129 -9.90 -3.89 12.45
C GLU A 129 -10.00 -2.48 13.06
N GLU A 130 -9.00 -1.62 12.84
CA GLU A 130 -8.99 -0.23 13.31
C GLU A 130 -10.19 0.57 12.76
N VAL A 131 -10.46 0.45 11.46
CA VAL A 131 -11.54 1.17 10.79
C VAL A 131 -12.90 0.65 11.23
N SER A 132 -13.07 -0.66 11.41
CA SER A 132 -14.35 -1.26 11.84
C SER A 132 -14.77 -0.82 13.24
N GLN A 133 -13.82 -0.52 14.13
CA GLN A 133 -14.11 0.05 15.45
C GLN A 133 -14.66 1.49 15.36
N LYS A 134 -14.29 2.24 14.32
CA LYS A 134 -14.76 3.62 14.08
C LYS A 134 -16.02 3.68 13.24
N HIS A 135 -16.14 2.78 12.26
CA HIS A 135 -17.24 2.73 11.31
C HIS A 135 -17.47 1.28 10.83
N PRO A 136 -18.33 0.49 11.51
CA PRO A 136 -18.49 -0.95 11.25
C PRO A 136 -18.89 -1.34 9.82
N SER A 137 -19.49 -0.43 9.05
CA SER A 137 -19.89 -0.63 7.66
C SER A 137 -18.98 0.09 6.65
N ALA A 138 -17.74 0.41 7.06
CA ALA A 138 -16.77 1.08 6.20
C ALA A 138 -16.48 0.26 4.94
N LYS A 139 -16.30 0.97 3.83
CA LYS A 139 -15.84 0.37 2.58
C LYS A 139 -14.35 0.58 2.45
N ILE A 140 -13.63 -0.52 2.30
CA ILE A 140 -12.18 -0.51 2.05
C ILE A 140 -11.94 -0.78 0.57
N THR A 141 -11.05 0.01 0.00
CA THR A 141 -10.55 -0.19 -1.37
C THR A 141 -9.05 -0.32 -1.35
N THR A 142 -8.48 -1.02 -2.33
CA THR A 142 -7.04 -1.12 -2.50
C THR A 142 -6.60 -0.47 -3.82
N ALA A 143 -5.40 0.09 -3.84
CA ALA A 143 -4.79 0.63 -5.03
C ALA A 143 -3.27 0.45 -4.99
N GLY A 144 -2.62 0.41 -6.14
CA GLY A 144 -1.17 0.41 -6.22
C GLY A 144 -0.69 0.64 -7.64
N HIS A 145 0.64 0.70 -7.79
CA HIS A 145 1.27 0.71 -9.10
C HIS A 145 2.29 -0.43 -9.19
N SER A 146 2.44 -1.01 -10.38
CA SER A 146 3.47 -2.04 -10.63
C SER A 146 3.33 -3.24 -9.66
N LEU A 147 4.38 -3.63 -8.93
CA LEU A 147 4.30 -4.66 -7.88
C LEU A 147 3.23 -4.32 -6.82
N GLY A 148 3.08 -3.04 -6.48
CA GLY A 148 2.09 -2.56 -5.53
C GLY A 148 0.66 -2.85 -6.00
N GLU A 149 0.41 -2.80 -7.31
CA GLU A 149 -0.89 -3.17 -7.87
C GLU A 149 -1.15 -4.68 -7.75
N SER A 150 -0.11 -5.50 -7.89
CA SER A 150 -0.23 -6.94 -7.66
C SER A 150 -0.56 -7.26 -6.19
N LEU A 151 0.06 -6.53 -5.24
CA LEU A 151 -0.27 -6.64 -3.81
C LEU A 151 -1.71 -6.18 -3.54
N ALA A 152 -2.12 -5.02 -4.10
CA ALA A 152 -3.45 -4.45 -3.96
C ALA A 152 -4.53 -5.42 -4.47
N MET A 153 -4.34 -6.00 -5.65
CA MET A 153 -5.24 -6.98 -6.25
C MET A 153 -5.32 -8.26 -5.41
N TYR A 154 -4.18 -8.79 -4.96
CA TYR A 154 -4.15 -9.97 -4.10
C TYR A 154 -4.94 -9.76 -2.81
N VAL A 155 -4.73 -8.61 -2.15
CA VAL A 155 -5.44 -8.24 -0.92
C VAL A 155 -6.93 -8.08 -1.19
N ALA A 156 -7.31 -7.39 -2.27
CA ALA A 156 -8.71 -7.22 -2.66
C ALA A 156 -9.42 -8.56 -2.82
N LEU A 157 -8.81 -9.52 -3.53
CA LEU A 157 -9.34 -10.87 -3.71
C LEU A 157 -9.48 -11.63 -2.38
N LYS A 158 -8.51 -11.50 -1.47
CA LYS A 158 -8.53 -12.22 -0.18
C LYS A 158 -9.46 -11.61 0.86
N ARG A 159 -9.76 -10.32 0.77
CA ARG A 159 -10.61 -9.61 1.73
C ARG A 159 -11.99 -9.23 1.18
N GLY A 160 -12.23 -9.41 -0.12
CA GLY A 160 -13.47 -8.95 -0.77
C GLY A 160 -13.55 -7.44 -0.92
N TYR A 161 -12.40 -6.75 -0.98
CA TYR A 161 -12.36 -5.30 -1.22
C TYR A 161 -12.48 -5.00 -2.72
N ALA A 162 -12.87 -3.77 -3.05
CA ALA A 162 -12.70 -3.30 -4.43
C ALA A 162 -11.24 -2.89 -4.64
N ASN A 163 -10.67 -3.23 -5.79
CA ASN A 163 -9.39 -2.72 -6.25
C ASN A 163 -9.62 -1.62 -7.30
N VAL A 164 -8.84 -0.54 -7.22
CA VAL A 164 -8.92 0.61 -8.12
C VAL A 164 -7.55 0.89 -8.71
N LYS A 165 -7.51 1.06 -10.03
CA LYS A 165 -6.32 1.27 -10.83
C LYS A 165 -6.20 2.72 -11.30
#